data_AF-V2XDA5-F1
#
_entry.id   AF-V2XDA5-F1
#
_cell.length_a   1.000
_cell.length_b   1.000
_cell.length_c   1.000
_cell.angle_alpha   90.00
_cell.angle_beta   90.00
_cell.angle_gamma   90.00
#
_symmetry.space_group_name_H-M   'P 1'
#
loop_
_entity.id
_entity.type
_entity.pdbx_description
1 polymer ?
#
loop_
_entity_poly.entity_id
_entity_poly.type
_entity_poly.pdbx_seq_one_letter_code
_entity_poly.pdbx_strand_id
1 'polypeptide(L)'
;MSTSTPNRKATYKLPTQLLDLSSSQKSRREKALEEQKRRRAQKVDFSRQLDGFADLNLAGSDEEEENPEGFKIVHQGLASFTSSFEKNEQCSQPSTSPVLSGLLDTSTKKKKKGKRKKTTTRVGGDRNQANKWADKCMYAELLEMNDGTGDMWPMLEGDGLPDDLETGWVAVGPVPVGKRCLAITRESPVNNGVEPNTTLRSRLQGKPLLPWFPSNLPPSTVLDCILDENWKENGILHVLDVLQWKGRDIADCETPFRFWWRDTRLGELARMAPPSNIASSSVSTPSYQFSYPNTVVPVPYHADTSFQSLLGSIIPLARSNRTIGVDVPNLASTSDEMQVDNTSLISSVAVTVVSDGLLLYVAEACYESGTSPLSSWIPLKSYGDQPVQSVGPLDTFERFVYFPIIRAS
;
A
#
# COMPACT_ATOMS: atom_id res chain seq x y z
N MET A 1 29.18 25.52 8.02
CA MET A 1 27.93 25.85 7.28
C MET A 1 26.99 24.67 7.43
N SER A 2 26.04 24.75 8.36
CA SER A 2 25.13 23.65 8.69
C SER A 2 24.11 23.46 7.59
N THR A 3 24.14 22.30 6.94
CA THR A 3 23.13 21.88 5.97
C THR A 3 21.89 21.42 6.70
N SER A 4 20.83 22.24 6.67
CA SER A 4 19.52 21.92 7.18
C SER A 4 18.88 20.80 6.35
N THR A 5 18.67 19.64 6.97
CA THR A 5 17.84 18.58 6.43
C THR A 5 16.39 19.04 6.31
N PRO A 6 15.69 18.77 5.20
CA PRO A 6 14.32 19.22 5.00
C PRO A 6 13.38 18.46 5.94
N ASN A 7 12.78 19.23 6.86
CA ASN A 7 11.82 18.76 7.85
C ASN A 7 10.60 18.11 7.16
N ARG A 8 10.26 16.88 7.58
CA ARG A 8 9.17 16.05 7.04
C ARG A 8 7.83 16.74 7.35
N LYS A 9 7.25 17.45 6.38
CA LYS A 9 5.90 18.03 6.54
C LYS A 9 4.89 16.89 6.76
N ALA A 10 4.43 16.76 8.00
CA ALA A 10 3.39 15.83 8.43
C ALA A 10 2.14 16.07 7.57
N THR A 11 1.84 15.14 6.68
CA THR A 11 0.54 15.07 5.98
C THR A 11 -0.33 14.04 6.71
N TYR A 12 -0.41 14.15 8.03
CA TYR A 12 -1.44 13.46 8.79
C TYR A 12 -2.59 14.45 8.90
N LYS A 13 -3.73 14.11 8.30
CA LYS A 13 -4.94 14.89 8.53
C LYS A 13 -5.29 14.68 10.00
N LEU A 14 -4.99 15.66 10.84
CA LEU A 14 -5.56 15.75 12.18
C LEU A 14 -7.09 15.69 12.03
N PRO A 15 -7.79 14.87 12.82
CA PRO A 15 -9.25 14.84 12.78
C PRO A 15 -9.78 16.27 13.00
N THR A 16 -10.73 16.67 12.15
CA THR A 16 -11.46 17.92 12.32
C THR A 16 -12.22 17.82 13.64
N GLN A 17 -11.83 18.68 14.60
CA GLN A 17 -12.50 19.00 15.87
C GLN A 17 -13.81 18.23 16.16
N LEU A 18 -13.67 17.15 16.92
CA LEU A 18 -14.51 16.67 18.05
C LEU A 18 -15.88 17.35 18.27
N LEU A 19 -16.85 17.14 17.36
CA LEU A 19 -18.27 17.47 17.63
C LEU A 19 -19.28 16.43 17.13
N ASP A 20 -18.83 15.30 16.56
CA ASP A 20 -19.75 14.28 16.03
C ASP A 20 -19.25 12.85 16.33
N LEU A 21 -19.97 12.07 17.14
CA LEU A 21 -19.65 10.65 17.42
C LEU A 21 -19.61 9.79 16.14
N SER A 22 -20.35 10.19 15.10
CA SER A 22 -20.32 9.53 13.79
C SER A 22 -18.96 9.70 13.09
N SER A 23 -18.18 10.70 13.52
CA SER A 23 -16.83 11.00 13.06
C SER A 23 -15.74 10.33 13.88
N SER A 24 -16.02 9.54 14.93
CA SER A 24 -14.97 8.83 15.69
C SER A 24 -14.19 7.84 14.80
N GLN A 25 -12.90 7.62 15.07
CA GLN A 25 -12.11 6.61 14.33
C GLN A 25 -12.74 5.21 14.37
N LYS A 26 -13.37 4.84 15.50
CA LYS A 26 -14.11 3.58 15.64
C LYS A 26 -15.28 3.47 14.65
N SER A 27 -16.16 4.47 14.61
CA SER A 27 -17.28 4.52 13.66
C SER A 27 -16.81 4.45 12.20
N ARG A 28 -15.76 5.22 11.86
CA ARG A 28 -15.18 5.19 10.50
C ARG A 28 -14.65 3.80 10.13
N ARG A 29 -14.01 3.11 11.08
CA ARG A 29 -13.46 1.76 10.90
C ARG A 29 -14.55 0.72 10.68
N GLU A 30 -15.57 0.69 11.53
CA GLU A 30 -16.70 -0.26 11.42
C GLU A 30 -17.38 -0.12 10.06
N LYS A 31 -17.68 1.12 9.66
CA LYS A 31 -18.28 1.41 8.36
C LYS A 31 -17.39 1.00 7.18
N ALA A 32 -16.10 1.27 7.26
CA ALA A 32 -15.15 0.90 6.20
C ALA A 32 -15.04 -0.64 6.07
N LEU A 33 -15.00 -1.35 7.20
CA LEU A 33 -14.91 -2.81 7.21
C LEU A 33 -16.20 -3.46 6.68
N GLU A 34 -17.37 -2.95 7.10
CA GLU A 34 -18.67 -3.41 6.60
C GLU A 34 -18.77 -3.21 5.08
N GLU A 35 -18.33 -2.06 4.56
CA GLU A 35 -18.31 -1.78 3.13
C GLU A 35 -17.38 -2.75 2.36
N GLN A 36 -16.20 -3.08 2.91
CA GLN A 36 -15.32 -4.09 2.32
C GLN A 36 -15.97 -5.48 2.31
N LYS A 37 -16.61 -5.89 3.40
CA LYS A 37 -17.35 -7.16 3.49
C LYS A 37 -18.50 -7.22 2.48
N ARG A 38 -19.28 -6.13 2.38
CA ARG A 38 -20.36 -5.98 1.41
C ARG A 38 -19.86 -6.12 -0.02
N ARG A 39 -18.74 -5.47 -0.37
CA ARG A 39 -18.13 -5.56 -1.71
C ARG A 39 -17.64 -6.97 -2.02
N ARG A 40 -17.03 -7.65 -1.04
CA ARG A 40 -16.60 -9.05 -1.18
C ARG A 40 -17.80 -9.98 -1.44
N ALA A 41 -18.87 -9.84 -0.66
CA ALA A 41 -20.10 -10.61 -0.87
C ALA A 41 -20.67 -10.39 -2.28
N GLN A 42 -20.74 -9.14 -2.74
CA GLN A 42 -21.21 -8.83 -4.10
C GLN A 42 -20.32 -9.43 -5.21
N LYS A 43 -18.99 -9.40 -5.06
CA LYS A 43 -18.06 -10.04 -6.01
C LYS A 43 -18.31 -11.55 -6.10
N VAL A 44 -18.52 -12.20 -4.95
CA VAL A 44 -18.80 -13.64 -4.88
C VAL A 44 -20.16 -13.98 -5.50
N ASP A 45 -21.21 -13.23 -5.16
CA ASP A 45 -22.56 -13.44 -5.72
C ASP A 45 -22.56 -13.25 -7.24
N PHE A 46 -21.85 -12.24 -7.74
CA PHE A 46 -21.70 -12.01 -9.17
C PHE A 46 -20.93 -13.14 -9.87
N SER A 47 -19.83 -13.63 -9.27
CA SER A 47 -19.11 -14.79 -9.80
C SER A 47 -20.01 -16.02 -9.90
N ARG A 48 -20.81 -16.30 -8.87
CA ARG A 48 -21.78 -17.42 -8.88
C ARG A 48 -22.85 -17.24 -9.95
N GLN A 49 -23.33 -16.02 -10.17
CA GLN A 49 -24.29 -15.73 -11.24
C GLN A 49 -23.67 -15.95 -12.62
N LEU A 50 -22.43 -15.49 -12.85
CA LEU A 50 -21.72 -15.72 -14.11
C LEU A 50 -21.53 -17.22 -14.38
N ASP A 51 -21.12 -18.00 -13.38
CA ASP A 51 -20.98 -19.45 -13.51
C ASP A 51 -22.35 -20.10 -13.85
N GLY A 52 -23.43 -19.64 -13.20
CA GLY A 52 -24.79 -20.08 -13.53
C GLY A 52 -25.25 -19.71 -14.95
N PHE A 53 -24.85 -18.55 -15.49
CA PHE A 53 -25.11 -18.18 -16.89
C PHE A 53 -24.21 -18.92 -17.88
N ALA A 54 -23.00 -19.33 -17.48
CA ALA A 54 -22.14 -20.16 -18.30
C ALA A 54 -22.72 -21.58 -18.47
N ASP A 55 -23.26 -22.17 -17.40
CA ASP A 55 -23.91 -23.49 -17.43
C ASP A 55 -25.22 -23.50 -18.24
N LEU A 56 -25.95 -22.39 -18.29
CA LEU A 56 -27.18 -22.27 -19.09
C LEU A 56 -26.93 -22.10 -20.60
N ASN A 57 -25.71 -21.74 -21.01
CA ASN A 57 -25.34 -21.61 -22.42
C ASN A 57 -24.78 -22.89 -23.04
N LEU A 58 -24.68 -23.99 -22.29
CA LEU A 58 -24.11 -25.27 -22.77
C LEU A 58 -25.15 -26.39 -22.94
N ALA A 59 -26.42 -26.14 -22.65
CA ALA A 59 -27.49 -27.14 -22.79
C ALA A 59 -28.55 -26.67 -23.81
N GLY A 60 -28.26 -26.86 -25.11
CA GLY A 60 -29.29 -26.78 -26.15
C GLY A 60 -28.77 -26.40 -27.53
N SER A 61 -28.36 -27.42 -28.31
CA SER A 61 -28.81 -27.66 -29.71
C SER A 61 -27.76 -28.49 -30.46
N ASP A 62 -27.66 -29.77 -30.11
CA ASP A 62 -27.22 -30.81 -31.06
C ASP A 62 -28.48 -31.56 -31.49
N GLU A 63 -29.28 -30.93 -32.35
CA GLU A 63 -30.24 -31.61 -33.21
C GLU A 63 -30.08 -31.02 -34.62
N GLU A 64 -29.61 -31.86 -35.53
CA GLU A 64 -29.53 -31.61 -36.96
C GLU A 64 -30.95 -31.36 -37.51
N GLU A 65 -31.24 -30.17 -38.01
CA GLU A 65 -32.32 -30.00 -38.98
C GLU A 65 -31.98 -28.88 -39.99
N GLU A 66 -31.91 -29.27 -41.25
CA GLU A 66 -31.74 -28.40 -42.41
C GLU A 66 -32.93 -27.44 -42.54
N ASN A 67 -32.69 -26.12 -42.50
CA ASN A 67 -33.46 -25.20 -43.35
C ASN A 67 -32.68 -23.89 -43.60
N PRO A 68 -32.65 -23.37 -44.84
CA PRO A 68 -31.92 -22.16 -45.18
C PRO A 68 -32.89 -20.98 -45.25
N GLU A 69 -32.87 -20.05 -44.30
CA GLU A 69 -33.15 -18.61 -44.50
C GLU A 69 -32.75 -17.82 -43.24
N GLY A 70 -32.14 -16.66 -43.45
CA GLY A 70 -31.23 -16.04 -42.49
C GLY A 70 -31.87 -15.35 -41.28
N PHE A 71 -31.26 -15.57 -40.11
CA PHE A 71 -31.23 -14.62 -39.01
C PHE A 71 -29.79 -14.51 -38.48
N LYS A 72 -29.20 -13.32 -38.63
CA LYS A 72 -27.91 -12.97 -38.04
C LYS A 72 -28.12 -12.76 -36.54
N ILE A 73 -27.88 -13.78 -35.72
CA ILE A 73 -27.79 -13.62 -34.28
C ILE A 73 -26.55 -12.76 -34.01
N VAL A 74 -26.77 -11.54 -33.55
CA VAL A 74 -25.69 -10.61 -33.18
C VAL A 74 -25.09 -11.12 -31.87
N HIS A 75 -23.97 -11.82 -31.95
CA HIS A 75 -23.07 -12.04 -30.81
C HIS A 75 -22.47 -10.69 -30.38
N GLN A 76 -23.23 -9.90 -29.64
CA GLN A 76 -22.68 -8.77 -28.90
C GLN A 76 -22.05 -9.34 -27.63
N GLY A 77 -20.78 -9.76 -27.76
CA GLY A 77 -20.00 -10.34 -26.69
C GLY A 77 -19.96 -9.47 -25.44
N LEU A 78 -19.87 -10.14 -24.29
CA LEU A 78 -19.83 -9.65 -22.91
C LEU A 78 -18.81 -8.52 -22.62
N ALA A 79 -17.94 -8.19 -23.57
CA ALA A 79 -16.97 -7.11 -23.51
C ALA A 79 -17.59 -5.71 -23.31
N SER A 80 -18.87 -5.52 -23.66
CA SER A 80 -19.56 -4.24 -23.41
C SER A 80 -19.98 -4.05 -21.94
N PHE A 81 -19.99 -5.12 -21.13
CA PHE A 81 -20.41 -5.06 -19.72
C PHE A 81 -19.22 -4.87 -18.76
N THR A 82 -18.03 -5.38 -19.10
CA THR A 82 -16.79 -5.15 -18.35
C THR A 82 -16.34 -3.69 -18.40
N SER A 83 -16.54 -3.00 -19.52
CA SER A 83 -16.25 -1.56 -19.66
C SER A 83 -17.10 -0.63 -18.78
N SER A 84 -18.18 -1.15 -18.18
CA SER A 84 -19.01 -0.39 -17.22
C SER A 84 -18.42 -0.37 -15.80
N PHE A 85 -17.54 -1.31 -15.46
CA PHE A 85 -16.89 -1.36 -14.14
C PHE A 85 -15.66 -0.45 -14.05
N GLU A 86 -14.87 -0.29 -15.12
CA GLU A 86 -13.70 0.60 -15.11
C GLU A 86 -14.08 2.09 -14.96
N LYS A 87 -15.31 2.46 -15.32
CA LYS A 87 -15.80 3.85 -15.19
C LYS A 87 -16.27 4.24 -13.79
N ASN A 88 -16.40 3.30 -12.86
CA ASN A 88 -16.91 3.59 -11.52
C ASN A 88 -15.82 3.82 -10.46
N GLU A 89 -14.53 3.90 -10.86
CA GLU A 89 -13.42 4.31 -9.98
C GLU A 89 -13.31 5.85 -9.75
N GLN A 90 -14.32 6.64 -10.11
CA GLN A 90 -14.33 8.09 -9.83
C GLN A 90 -15.21 8.43 -8.62
N CYS A 91 -14.52 8.70 -7.51
CA CYS A 91 -14.95 9.29 -6.25
C CYS A 91 -16.11 10.30 -6.39
N SER A 92 -17.23 10.03 -5.71
CA SER A 92 -18.32 10.97 -5.49
C SER A 92 -18.34 11.47 -4.04
N GLN A 93 -18.08 12.76 -3.89
CA GLN A 93 -18.46 13.58 -2.73
C GLN A 93 -19.98 13.84 -2.74
N PRO A 94 -20.63 14.13 -1.60
CA PRO A 94 -22.07 14.19 -1.53
C PRO A 94 -22.60 15.58 -1.91
N SER A 95 -23.62 15.64 -2.76
CA SER A 95 -24.55 16.77 -2.80
C SER A 95 -25.96 16.34 -3.18
N THR A 96 -26.86 16.54 -2.21
CA THR A 96 -28.26 16.98 -2.31
C THR A 96 -29.17 16.42 -3.41
N SER A 97 -30.19 15.69 -2.96
CA SER A 97 -31.41 15.33 -3.71
C SER A 97 -32.09 16.55 -4.36
N PRO A 98 -32.87 16.37 -5.46
CA PRO A 98 -34.30 16.15 -5.25
C PRO A 98 -35.00 15.20 -6.25
N VAL A 99 -35.99 14.47 -5.70
CA VAL A 99 -37.36 14.18 -6.19
C VAL A 99 -37.60 14.00 -7.69
N LEU A 100 -38.05 12.79 -8.06
CA LEU A 100 -38.58 12.45 -9.39
C LEU A 100 -40.12 12.29 -9.32
N SER A 101 -40.84 13.07 -10.12
CA SER A 101 -42.29 12.95 -10.33
C SER A 101 -42.63 12.91 -11.83
N GLY A 102 -43.20 11.79 -12.27
CA GLY A 102 -44.28 11.59 -13.26
C GLY A 102 -44.42 12.44 -14.54
N LEU A 103 -44.31 11.73 -15.68
CA LEU A 103 -45.26 11.62 -16.82
C LEU A 103 -45.57 12.80 -17.78
N LEU A 104 -45.34 12.49 -19.07
CA LEU A 104 -46.09 12.79 -20.32
C LEU A 104 -46.69 14.21 -20.54
N ASP A 105 -46.35 14.88 -21.65
CA ASP A 105 -47.17 14.82 -22.88
C ASP A 105 -46.52 15.57 -24.08
N THR A 106 -47.01 15.20 -25.24
CA THR A 106 -46.65 15.49 -26.62
C THR A 106 -46.93 16.93 -27.08
N SER A 107 -46.15 17.45 -28.05
CA SER A 107 -46.69 18.10 -29.26
C SER A 107 -45.61 18.68 -30.19
N THR A 108 -46.04 18.76 -31.44
CA THR A 108 -45.33 18.92 -32.71
C THR A 108 -44.84 20.34 -33.04
N LYS A 109 -43.72 20.50 -33.78
CA LYS A 109 -43.65 21.10 -35.15
C LYS A 109 -42.30 21.77 -35.51
N LYS A 110 -41.89 21.44 -36.75
CA LYS A 110 -41.23 22.27 -37.80
C LYS A 110 -39.72 22.57 -37.74
N LYS A 111 -39.03 21.89 -38.67
CA LYS A 111 -37.77 22.27 -39.34
C LYS A 111 -37.78 23.74 -39.83
N LYS A 112 -36.71 24.48 -39.54
CA LYS A 112 -36.16 25.49 -40.46
C LYS A 112 -34.63 25.40 -40.49
N LYS A 113 -34.14 25.31 -41.73
CA LYS A 113 -32.74 25.23 -42.17
C LYS A 113 -32.08 26.60 -41.96
N GLY A 114 -30.95 26.65 -41.28
CA GLY A 114 -30.14 27.86 -41.13
C GLY A 114 -28.66 27.51 -41.05
N LYS A 115 -27.95 27.64 -42.19
CA LYS A 115 -26.48 27.56 -42.25
C LYS A 115 -25.89 28.72 -41.44
N ARG A 116 -25.14 28.43 -40.37
CA ARG A 116 -24.15 29.36 -39.80
C ARG A 116 -22.84 28.63 -39.55
N LYS A 117 -21.82 29.10 -40.25
CA LYS A 117 -20.41 28.73 -40.19
C LYS A 117 -19.85 29.25 -38.85
N LYS A 118 -19.31 28.40 -37.98
CA LYS A 118 -18.46 28.82 -36.86
C LYS A 118 -17.42 27.75 -36.51
N THR A 119 -16.18 28.08 -36.88
CA THR A 119 -14.93 27.80 -36.16
C THR A 119 -14.78 26.44 -35.48
N THR A 120 -13.92 25.62 -36.09
CA THR A 120 -13.09 24.61 -35.44
C THR A 120 -12.45 25.19 -34.17
N THR A 121 -13.07 24.96 -33.02
CA THR A 121 -12.38 25.01 -31.74
C THR A 121 -11.82 23.61 -31.53
N ARG A 122 -10.55 23.45 -31.88
CA ARG A 122 -9.72 22.40 -31.25
C ARG A 122 -9.79 22.67 -29.75
N VAL A 123 -10.60 21.92 -29.03
CA VAL A 123 -10.53 21.89 -27.57
C VAL A 123 -9.29 21.08 -27.23
N GLY A 124 -8.15 21.76 -27.32
CA GLY A 124 -6.95 21.39 -26.59
C GLY A 124 -7.15 21.80 -25.14
N GLY A 125 -6.84 20.89 -24.24
CA GLY A 125 -6.93 21.11 -22.81
C GLY A 125 -6.83 19.76 -22.11
N ASP A 126 -5.64 19.19 -22.17
CA ASP A 126 -5.20 18.09 -21.29
C ASP A 126 -5.76 18.32 -19.89
N ARG A 127 -6.80 17.54 -19.54
CA ARG A 127 -7.03 17.25 -18.13
C ARG A 127 -5.82 16.45 -17.71
N ASN A 128 -4.91 17.12 -17.01
CA ASN A 128 -3.74 16.58 -16.34
C ASN A 128 -4.10 15.21 -15.75
N GLN A 129 -3.87 14.13 -16.51
CA GLN A 129 -4.32 12.81 -16.12
C GLN A 129 -3.48 12.46 -14.92
N ALA A 130 -4.11 12.41 -13.74
CA ALA A 130 -3.41 12.07 -12.51
C ALA A 130 -2.61 10.79 -12.76
N ASN A 131 -1.33 10.82 -12.40
CA ASN A 131 -0.45 9.69 -12.64
C ASN A 131 -1.08 8.44 -12.05
N LYS A 132 -1.21 7.36 -12.83
CA LYS A 132 -1.92 6.14 -12.42
C LYS A 132 -1.37 5.49 -11.14
N TRP A 133 -0.13 5.83 -10.77
CA TRP A 133 0.55 5.35 -9.57
C TRP A 133 0.54 6.34 -8.40
N ALA A 134 -0.08 7.51 -8.56
CA ALA A 134 -0.29 8.46 -7.47
C ALA A 134 -1.36 7.95 -6.52
N ASP A 135 -1.14 8.14 -5.21
CA ASP A 135 -2.09 7.83 -4.15
C ASP A 135 -2.61 6.39 -4.14
N LYS A 136 -1.78 5.45 -4.62
CA LYS A 136 -2.10 4.03 -4.64
C LYS A 136 -1.71 3.28 -3.35
N CYS A 137 -0.87 3.89 -2.51
CA CYS A 137 -0.55 3.32 -1.19
C CYS A 137 -1.73 3.49 -0.21
N MET A 138 -1.95 2.49 0.66
CA MET A 138 -2.79 2.59 1.86
C MET A 138 -2.04 3.42 2.92
N TYR A 139 -2.72 4.40 3.51
CA TYR A 139 -2.16 5.24 4.56
C TYR A 139 -2.95 5.09 5.84
N ALA A 140 -2.24 4.78 6.91
CA ALA A 140 -2.80 4.76 8.24
C ALA A 140 -3.19 6.16 8.72
N GLU A 141 -4.32 6.23 9.42
CA GLU A 141 -4.65 7.36 10.27
C GLU A 141 -3.76 7.33 11.51
N LEU A 142 -3.58 8.48 12.18
CA LEU A 142 -2.97 8.46 13.51
C LEU A 142 -3.91 7.73 14.47
N LEU A 143 -3.39 6.88 15.35
CA LEU A 143 -4.22 6.26 16.38
C LEU A 143 -4.77 7.35 17.31
N GLU A 144 -6.10 7.45 17.40
CA GLU A 144 -6.77 8.36 18.33
C GLU A 144 -6.61 7.79 19.76
N MET A 145 -6.06 8.58 20.67
CA MET A 145 -5.77 8.22 22.06
C MET A 145 -6.21 9.37 22.95
N ASN A 146 -7.06 9.09 23.94
CA ASN A 146 -7.59 10.12 24.83
C ASN A 146 -6.78 10.17 26.14
N ASP A 147 -5.81 11.08 26.23
CA ASP A 147 -4.91 11.21 27.38
C ASP A 147 -5.57 11.73 28.67
N GLY A 148 -6.89 11.99 28.64
CA GLY A 148 -7.66 12.42 29.80
C GLY A 148 -7.30 13.83 30.28
N THR A 149 -6.55 14.61 29.50
CA THR A 149 -6.14 15.97 29.85
C THR A 149 -7.18 17.04 29.45
N GLY A 150 -8.30 16.64 28.83
CA GLY A 150 -9.40 17.53 28.50
C GLY A 150 -10.29 17.83 29.72
N ASP A 151 -10.28 19.10 30.16
CA ASP A 151 -11.03 19.65 31.31
C ASP A 151 -12.58 19.58 31.23
N MET A 152 -13.17 18.81 30.32
CA MET A 152 -14.62 18.60 30.29
C MET A 152 -14.95 17.15 29.90
N TRP A 153 -15.43 16.39 30.89
CA TRP A 153 -16.18 15.12 30.80
C TRP A 153 -15.41 13.78 30.93
N PRO A 154 -15.02 13.36 32.15
CA PRO A 154 -14.24 12.14 32.38
C PRO A 154 -15.07 10.86 32.53
N MET A 155 -16.30 10.78 32.01
CA MET A 155 -17.24 9.68 32.35
C MET A 155 -17.81 8.88 31.18
N LEU A 156 -17.49 9.18 29.91
CA LEU A 156 -18.25 8.59 28.79
C LEU A 156 -17.47 8.06 27.58
N GLU A 157 -16.16 8.30 27.43
CA GLU A 157 -15.40 7.73 26.31
C GLU A 157 -14.10 7.12 26.83
N GLY A 158 -13.80 5.88 26.40
CA GLY A 158 -12.64 5.11 26.84
C GLY A 158 -11.29 5.73 26.46
N ASP A 159 -10.22 4.95 26.58
CA ASP A 159 -8.85 5.37 26.25
C ASP A 159 -8.60 5.67 24.76
N GLY A 160 -9.59 5.40 23.90
CA GLY A 160 -9.52 5.58 22.45
C GLY A 160 -8.97 4.35 21.71
N LEU A 161 -8.52 3.33 22.43
CA LEU A 161 -8.05 2.09 21.82
C LEU A 161 -9.22 1.27 21.24
N PRO A 162 -8.97 0.46 20.19
CA PRO A 162 -9.96 -0.52 19.74
C PRO A 162 -10.29 -1.53 20.84
N ASP A 163 -11.58 -1.75 21.10
CA ASP A 163 -12.03 -2.75 22.11
C ASP A 163 -11.57 -4.17 21.77
N ASP A 164 -11.35 -4.45 20.49
CA ASP A 164 -10.94 -5.75 19.95
C ASP A 164 -9.43 -5.83 19.65
N LEU A 165 -8.60 -4.98 20.27
CA LEU A 165 -7.16 -4.87 19.97
C LEU A 165 -6.42 -6.22 19.99
N GLU A 166 -6.78 -7.13 20.89
CA GLU A 166 -6.12 -8.44 21.05
C GLU A 166 -6.49 -9.46 19.96
N THR A 167 -7.64 -9.28 19.29
CA THR A 167 -8.21 -10.29 18.38
C THR A 167 -8.41 -9.80 16.95
N GLY A 168 -8.67 -8.50 16.77
CA GLY A 168 -9.05 -7.89 15.50
C GLY A 168 -7.90 -7.25 14.74
N TRP A 169 -6.67 -7.33 15.24
CA TRP A 169 -5.55 -6.51 14.76
C TRP A 169 -4.28 -7.30 14.49
N VAL A 170 -3.44 -6.74 13.63
CA VAL A 170 -2.09 -7.19 13.34
C VAL A 170 -1.15 -6.01 13.55
N ALA A 171 -0.13 -6.21 14.38
CA ALA A 171 0.90 -5.20 14.60
C ALA A 171 2.03 -5.37 13.59
N VAL A 172 2.56 -4.26 13.07
CA VAL A 172 3.64 -4.25 12.08
C VAL A 172 4.71 -3.28 12.55
N GLY A 173 5.88 -3.81 12.89
CA GLY A 173 6.98 -3.05 13.45
C GLY A 173 8.18 -3.92 13.82
N PRO A 174 9.37 -3.33 14.04
CA PRO A 174 9.67 -1.90 13.94
C PRO A 174 9.58 -1.40 12.49
N VAL A 175 8.81 -0.32 12.28
CA VAL A 175 8.67 0.32 10.97
C VAL A 175 9.90 1.18 10.73
N PRO A 176 10.69 0.96 9.68
CA PRO A 176 11.95 1.67 9.47
C PRO A 176 11.73 3.12 9.04
N VAL A 177 12.68 3.99 9.41
CA VAL A 177 12.75 5.36 8.87
C VAL A 177 13.12 5.30 7.38
N GLY A 178 12.36 6.00 6.54
CA GLY A 178 12.62 6.03 5.11
C GLY A 178 11.54 6.70 4.27
N LYS A 179 11.66 6.55 2.95
CA LYS A 179 10.71 7.11 1.97
C LYS A 179 9.76 6.02 1.48
N ARG A 180 8.48 6.17 1.84
CA ARG A 180 7.40 5.30 1.35
C ARG A 180 7.25 5.38 -0.17
N CYS A 181 7.14 4.24 -0.84
CA CYS A 181 7.06 4.11 -2.29
C CYS A 181 6.39 2.81 -2.72
N LEU A 182 5.94 2.75 -3.98
CA LEU A 182 5.49 1.51 -4.62
C LEU A 182 6.63 0.93 -5.46
N ALA A 183 7.00 -0.32 -5.23
CA ALA A 183 7.89 -1.05 -6.11
C ALA A 183 7.06 -1.75 -7.21
N ILE A 184 7.41 -1.52 -8.46
CA ILE A 184 6.65 -2.00 -9.62
C ILE A 184 7.60 -2.68 -10.59
N THR A 185 7.28 -3.92 -10.96
CA THR A 185 8.02 -4.67 -11.98
C THR A 185 7.30 -4.63 -13.33
N ARG A 186 8.06 -4.74 -14.43
CA ARG A 186 7.52 -4.80 -15.79
C ARG A 186 6.74 -6.11 -16.02
N GLU A 187 5.82 -6.08 -16.96
CA GLU A 187 5.04 -7.26 -17.37
C GLU A 187 5.81 -8.20 -18.29
N SER A 188 6.80 -7.70 -19.03
CA SER A 188 7.58 -8.50 -19.97
C SER A 188 8.51 -9.47 -19.23
N PRO A 189 8.63 -10.73 -19.66
CA PRO A 189 9.64 -11.64 -19.14
C PRO A 189 11.02 -11.02 -19.34
N VAL A 190 11.79 -10.97 -18.26
CA VAL A 190 13.19 -10.53 -18.29
C VAL A 190 13.98 -11.65 -18.95
N ASN A 191 14.44 -11.45 -20.18
CA ASN A 191 15.42 -12.35 -20.77
C ASN A 191 16.71 -12.27 -19.93
N ASN A 192 17.07 -13.35 -19.25
CA ASN A 192 18.32 -13.55 -18.51
C ASN A 192 18.65 -12.49 -17.42
N GLY A 193 17.73 -12.25 -16.48
CA GLY A 193 18.04 -11.91 -15.06
C GLY A 193 18.83 -10.63 -14.72
N VAL A 194 19.27 -9.84 -15.71
CA VAL A 194 20.14 -8.66 -15.50
C VAL A 194 19.54 -7.39 -16.10
N GLU A 195 18.45 -7.49 -16.88
CA GLU A 195 17.82 -6.30 -17.45
C GLU A 195 17.01 -5.51 -16.38
N PRO A 196 17.12 -4.18 -16.36
CA PRO A 196 16.35 -3.34 -15.45
C PRO A 196 14.82 -3.55 -15.56
N ASN A 197 14.24 -4.20 -14.54
CA ASN A 197 12.85 -4.62 -14.53
C ASN A 197 11.99 -3.93 -13.47
N THR A 198 12.60 -3.24 -12.51
CA THR A 198 11.92 -2.68 -11.32
C THR A 198 12.09 -1.17 -11.23
N THR A 199 11.04 -0.45 -10.82
CA THR A 199 11.10 0.98 -10.51
C THR A 199 10.37 1.28 -9.21
N LEU A 200 10.83 2.30 -8.48
CA LEU A 200 10.14 2.79 -7.28
C LEU A 200 9.34 4.05 -7.64
N ARG A 201 8.04 4.07 -7.35
CA ARG A 201 7.16 5.22 -7.55
C ARG A 201 6.87 5.92 -6.21
N SER A 202 6.96 7.24 -6.21
CA SER A 202 6.60 8.08 -5.07
C SER A 202 5.14 7.86 -4.69
N ARG A 203 4.87 7.70 -3.39
CA ARG A 203 3.53 7.45 -2.85
C ARG A 203 2.47 8.49 -3.28
N LEU A 204 2.83 9.78 -3.28
CA LEU A 204 1.87 10.89 -3.51
C LEU A 204 1.75 11.27 -4.99
N GLN A 205 2.86 11.29 -5.72
CA GLN A 205 2.88 11.81 -7.10
C GLN A 205 2.96 10.71 -8.16
N GLY A 206 3.22 9.46 -7.76
CA GLY A 206 3.50 8.34 -8.67
C GLY A 206 4.77 8.54 -9.50
N LYS A 207 5.57 9.58 -9.24
CA LYS A 207 6.79 9.89 -9.98
C LYS A 207 7.88 8.86 -9.66
N PRO A 208 8.71 8.47 -10.63
CA PRO A 208 9.81 7.56 -10.35
C PRO A 208 10.79 8.22 -9.37
N LEU A 209 11.14 7.50 -8.30
CA LEU A 209 12.16 7.90 -7.33
C LEU A 209 13.56 7.50 -7.78
N LEU A 210 13.65 6.40 -8.52
CA LEU A 210 14.85 5.83 -9.10
C LEU A 210 14.59 5.45 -10.56
N PRO A 211 15.63 5.44 -11.42
CA PRO A 211 15.53 4.82 -12.73
C PRO A 211 15.17 3.34 -12.59
N TRP A 212 14.85 2.68 -13.71
CA TRP A 212 14.68 1.24 -13.68
C TRP A 212 15.98 0.57 -13.24
N PHE A 213 15.89 -0.40 -12.33
CA PHE A 213 17.03 -1.18 -11.85
C PHE A 213 16.71 -2.69 -11.88
N PRO A 214 17.75 -3.55 -11.94
CA PRO A 214 17.58 -4.99 -11.87
C PRO A 214 17.09 -5.42 -10.48
N SER A 215 16.07 -6.28 -10.43
CA SER A 215 15.68 -6.99 -9.22
C SER A 215 15.21 -8.42 -9.54
N ASN A 216 15.26 -9.31 -8.55
CA ASN A 216 14.75 -10.67 -8.60
C ASN A 216 13.23 -10.75 -8.42
N LEU A 217 12.54 -9.61 -8.25
CA LEU A 217 11.10 -9.58 -8.11
C LEU A 217 10.46 -10.09 -9.41
N PRO A 218 9.44 -10.96 -9.31
CA PRO A 218 8.78 -11.48 -10.50
C PRO A 218 8.13 -10.38 -11.34
N PRO A 219 7.94 -10.59 -12.65
CA PRO A 219 7.22 -9.64 -13.51
C PRO A 219 5.78 -9.42 -13.00
N SER A 220 5.19 -8.29 -13.36
CA SER A 220 3.82 -7.91 -12.97
C SER A 220 3.58 -7.96 -11.45
N THR A 221 4.53 -7.44 -10.67
CA THR A 221 4.49 -7.40 -9.20
C THR A 221 4.42 -5.94 -8.74
N VAL A 222 3.54 -5.68 -7.77
CA VAL A 222 3.36 -4.37 -7.13
C VAL A 222 3.44 -4.56 -5.62
N LEU A 223 4.44 -3.93 -5.00
CA LEU A 223 4.69 -3.97 -3.57
C LEU A 223 4.61 -2.57 -2.97
N ASP A 224 4.15 -2.48 -1.73
CA ASP A 224 4.18 -1.26 -0.95
C ASP A 224 5.37 -1.27 0.00
N CYS A 225 6.29 -0.34 -0.19
CA CYS A 225 7.64 -0.41 0.35
C CYS A 225 8.04 0.89 1.06
N ILE A 226 9.09 0.79 1.88
CA ILE A 226 9.83 1.90 2.46
C ILE A 226 11.26 1.77 1.96
N LEU A 227 11.68 2.71 1.13
CA LEU A 227 13.09 2.85 0.76
C LEU A 227 13.83 3.41 1.98
N ASP A 228 14.79 2.67 2.50
CA ASP A 228 15.55 3.03 3.70
C ASP A 228 16.17 4.43 3.58
N GLU A 229 16.24 5.19 4.68
CA GLU A 229 16.85 6.53 4.67
C GLU A 229 18.30 6.50 4.16
N ASN A 230 19.04 5.46 4.52
CA ASN A 230 20.44 5.24 4.17
C ASN A 230 20.59 4.22 3.02
N TRP A 231 19.58 4.06 2.15
CA TRP A 231 19.60 3.07 1.06
C TRP A 231 20.85 3.15 0.15
N LYS A 232 21.49 4.31 0.02
CA LYS A 232 22.74 4.46 -0.74
C LYS A 232 23.93 3.78 -0.05
N GLU A 233 23.90 3.62 1.26
CA GLU A 233 24.97 3.02 2.06
C GLU A 233 24.67 1.56 2.38
N ASN A 234 23.38 1.19 2.51
CA ASN A 234 22.97 -0.15 2.92
C ASN A 234 22.18 -0.94 1.86
N GLY A 235 21.72 -0.33 0.78
CA GLY A 235 21.02 -1.03 -0.29
C GLY A 235 19.66 -1.63 0.10
N ILE A 236 19.05 -1.22 1.21
CA ILE A 236 17.86 -1.87 1.76
C ILE A 236 16.56 -1.26 1.21
N LEU A 237 15.65 -2.13 0.78
CA LEU A 237 14.25 -1.82 0.48
C LEU A 237 13.35 -2.67 1.38
N HIS A 238 12.61 -2.01 2.27
CA HIS A 238 11.71 -2.69 3.20
C HIS A 238 10.33 -2.85 2.56
N VAL A 239 9.81 -4.07 2.49
CA VAL A 239 8.48 -4.37 1.97
C VAL A 239 7.49 -4.35 3.11
N LEU A 240 6.58 -3.37 3.12
CA LEU A 240 5.49 -3.35 4.11
C LEU A 240 4.32 -4.19 3.64
N ASP A 241 4.01 -4.20 2.36
CA ASP A 241 2.82 -4.90 1.87
C ASP A 241 2.93 -5.40 0.42
N VAL A 242 2.03 -6.31 0.06
CA VAL A 242 1.91 -6.90 -1.28
C VAL A 242 0.53 -6.61 -1.85
N LEU A 243 0.49 -5.92 -2.99
CA LEU A 243 -0.75 -5.61 -3.71
C LEU A 243 -0.96 -6.61 -4.84
N GLN A 244 0.11 -6.88 -5.60
CA GLN A 244 0.05 -7.77 -6.75
C GLN A 244 1.34 -8.60 -6.83
N TRP A 245 1.21 -9.88 -7.16
CA TRP A 245 2.36 -10.78 -7.33
C TRP A 245 2.18 -11.64 -8.57
N LYS A 246 3.11 -11.57 -9.54
CA LYS A 246 3.02 -12.31 -10.82
C LYS A 246 1.68 -12.11 -11.55
N GLY A 247 1.16 -10.89 -11.56
CA GLY A 247 -0.11 -10.55 -12.20
C GLY A 247 -1.36 -10.93 -11.39
N ARG A 248 -1.22 -11.59 -10.24
CA ARG A 248 -2.34 -11.93 -9.36
C ARG A 248 -2.53 -10.85 -8.32
N ASP A 249 -3.77 -10.38 -8.17
CA ASP A 249 -4.15 -9.44 -7.13
C ASP A 249 -4.19 -10.16 -5.77
N ILE A 250 -3.47 -9.60 -4.81
CA ILE A 250 -3.36 -10.06 -3.42
C ILE A 250 -3.97 -9.00 -2.48
N ALA A 251 -4.22 -7.77 -2.96
CA ALA A 251 -4.76 -6.65 -2.18
C ALA A 251 -6.17 -6.96 -1.62
N ASP A 252 -6.95 -7.77 -2.34
CA ASP A 252 -8.29 -8.22 -1.94
C ASP A 252 -8.28 -9.22 -0.77
N CYS A 253 -7.12 -9.75 -0.37
CA CYS A 253 -7.01 -10.68 0.76
C CYS A 253 -6.90 -9.96 2.11
N GLU A 254 -7.23 -10.68 3.18
CA GLU A 254 -7.11 -10.19 4.56
C GLU A 254 -5.65 -9.97 4.97
N THR A 255 -5.43 -9.03 5.88
CA THR A 255 -4.08 -8.56 6.25
C THR A 255 -3.12 -9.67 6.70
N PRO A 256 -3.47 -10.60 7.63
CA PRO A 256 -2.58 -11.68 8.04
C PRO A 256 -2.11 -12.54 6.86
N PHE A 257 -3.02 -12.84 5.92
CA PHE A 257 -2.69 -13.61 4.73
C PHE A 257 -1.72 -12.85 3.82
N ARG A 258 -1.95 -11.54 3.60
CA ARG A 258 -1.06 -10.71 2.77
C ARG A 258 0.36 -10.67 3.35
N PHE A 259 0.51 -10.54 4.66
CA PHE A 259 1.82 -10.54 5.31
C PHE A 259 2.49 -11.92 5.30
N TRP A 260 1.76 -12.99 5.61
CA TRP A 260 2.29 -14.35 5.50
C TRP A 260 2.74 -14.66 4.07
N TRP A 261 1.91 -14.31 3.07
CA TRP A 261 2.21 -14.51 1.66
C TRP A 261 3.44 -13.70 1.23
N ARG A 262 3.50 -12.42 1.61
CA ARG A 262 4.64 -11.53 1.37
C ARG A 262 5.93 -12.17 1.88
N ASP A 263 5.97 -12.60 3.13
CA ASP A 263 7.19 -13.12 3.75
C ASP A 263 7.61 -14.45 3.13
N THR A 264 6.65 -15.34 2.88
CA THR A 264 6.88 -16.62 2.20
C THR A 264 7.46 -16.41 0.80
N ARG A 265 6.85 -15.52 0.01
CA ARG A 265 7.27 -15.27 -1.38
C ARG A 265 8.57 -14.50 -1.50
N LEU A 266 8.88 -13.59 -0.57
CA LEU A 266 10.18 -12.93 -0.52
C LEU A 266 11.28 -13.89 -0.08
N GLY A 267 11.00 -14.81 0.85
CA GLY A 267 11.95 -15.83 1.29
C GLY A 267 12.34 -16.84 0.21
N GLU A 268 11.49 -17.04 -0.80
CA GLU A 268 11.77 -17.90 -1.96
C GLU A 268 12.72 -17.26 -2.99
N LEU A 269 12.98 -15.96 -2.91
CA LEU A 269 13.79 -15.26 -3.92
C LEU A 269 15.29 -15.51 -3.73
N ALA A 270 15.98 -15.81 -4.83
CA ALA A 270 17.43 -15.94 -4.83
C ALA A 270 18.11 -14.61 -4.49
N ARG A 271 19.15 -14.63 -3.64
CA ARG A 271 19.93 -13.43 -3.36
C ARG A 271 20.62 -12.92 -4.63
N MET A 272 20.60 -11.61 -4.81
CA MET A 272 21.29 -10.97 -5.92
C MET A 272 22.67 -10.49 -5.49
N ALA A 273 23.64 -10.62 -6.39
CA ALA A 273 24.93 -9.99 -6.18
C ALA A 273 24.78 -8.46 -6.09
N PRO A 274 25.55 -7.79 -5.23
CA PRO A 274 25.52 -6.34 -5.11
C PRO A 274 25.93 -5.65 -6.43
N PRO A 275 25.34 -4.48 -6.75
CA PRO A 275 25.66 -3.75 -7.97
C PRO A 275 27.16 -3.45 -8.11
N SER A 276 27.78 -3.77 -9.24
CA SER A 276 29.16 -3.35 -9.49
C SER A 276 29.21 -1.84 -9.73
N ASN A 277 29.66 -1.06 -8.74
CA ASN A 277 29.91 0.35 -8.94
C ASN A 277 31.24 0.53 -9.68
N ILE A 278 31.19 0.65 -11.01
CA ILE A 278 32.31 1.21 -11.77
C ILE A 278 32.18 2.74 -11.69
N ALA A 279 32.44 3.31 -10.51
CA ALA A 279 32.52 4.76 -10.33
C ALA A 279 33.98 5.13 -10.11
N SER A 280 34.55 5.76 -11.14
CA SER A 280 35.90 6.28 -11.20
C SER A 280 36.17 7.31 -10.11
N SER A 281 37.38 7.25 -9.57
CA SER A 281 38.17 8.35 -8.99
C SER A 281 37.82 8.89 -7.59
N SER A 282 38.81 8.72 -6.72
CA SER A 282 39.39 9.71 -5.81
C SER A 282 38.44 10.52 -4.92
N VAL A 283 38.41 10.16 -3.63
CA VAL A 283 38.70 11.02 -2.45
C VAL A 283 38.07 10.37 -1.20
N SER A 284 38.95 9.94 -0.29
CA SER A 284 38.77 9.70 1.17
C SER A 284 37.39 9.27 1.70
N THR A 285 37.05 7.98 1.53
CA THR A 285 36.65 6.98 2.55
C THR A 285 36.17 5.73 1.80
N PRO A 286 36.65 4.51 2.07
CA PRO A 286 36.41 3.34 1.21
C PRO A 286 35.11 2.60 1.57
N SER A 287 33.98 3.30 1.71
CA SER A 287 32.69 2.63 1.88
C SER A 287 32.02 2.40 0.53
N TYR A 288 31.59 1.16 0.28
CA TYR A 288 30.84 0.81 -0.91
C TYR A 288 29.48 1.53 -0.91
N GLN A 289 29.08 2.06 -2.06
CA GLN A 289 27.81 2.76 -2.24
C GLN A 289 26.88 1.92 -3.13
N PHE A 290 25.60 1.85 -2.85
CA PHE A 290 24.64 1.15 -3.68
C PHE A 290 24.11 2.08 -4.78
N SER A 291 24.22 1.64 -6.04
CA SER A 291 23.58 2.32 -7.18
C SER A 291 22.05 2.20 -7.16
N TYR A 292 21.54 1.13 -6.56
CA TYR A 292 20.11 0.83 -6.35
C TYR A 292 19.96 -0.13 -5.16
N PRO A 293 18.79 -0.18 -4.50
CA PRO A 293 18.56 -1.14 -3.44
C PRO A 293 18.52 -2.56 -4.02
N ASN A 294 19.32 -3.46 -3.44
CA ASN A 294 19.42 -4.86 -3.83
C ASN A 294 18.98 -5.82 -2.71
N THR A 295 18.80 -5.32 -1.49
CA THR A 295 18.42 -6.10 -0.32
C THR A 295 16.95 -5.83 -0.01
N VAL A 296 16.08 -6.73 -0.46
CA VAL A 296 14.63 -6.63 -0.26
C VAL A 296 14.25 -7.45 0.97
N VAL A 297 13.69 -6.81 1.99
CA VAL A 297 13.35 -7.45 3.27
C VAL A 297 11.94 -7.08 3.72
N PRO A 298 11.14 -8.00 4.26
CA PRO A 298 9.84 -7.64 4.81
C PRO A 298 9.98 -6.83 6.11
N VAL A 299 9.02 -5.94 6.36
CA VAL A 299 8.84 -5.34 7.69
C VAL A 299 8.15 -6.37 8.59
N PRO A 300 8.71 -6.73 9.77
CA PRO A 300 8.14 -7.74 10.64
C PRO A 300 6.70 -7.42 11.03
N TYR A 301 5.89 -8.46 11.17
CA TYR A 301 4.52 -8.38 11.65
C TYR A 301 4.29 -9.37 12.78
N HIS A 302 3.28 -9.07 13.61
CA HIS A 302 2.89 -9.85 14.77
C HIS A 302 1.38 -10.04 14.73
N ALA A 303 0.95 -11.29 14.54
CA ALA A 303 -0.47 -11.66 14.54
C ALA A 303 -1.05 -11.78 15.95
N ASP A 304 -0.23 -12.12 16.95
CA ASP A 304 -0.62 -12.12 18.36
C ASP A 304 -0.45 -10.70 18.92
N THR A 305 -1.56 -9.97 18.99
CA THR A 305 -1.66 -8.64 19.60
C THR A 305 -2.25 -8.67 21.00
N SER A 306 -2.19 -9.81 21.70
CA SER A 306 -2.54 -9.88 23.12
C SER A 306 -1.78 -8.81 23.92
N PHE A 307 -2.37 -8.31 25.00
CA PHE A 307 -1.73 -7.26 25.79
C PHE A 307 -0.36 -7.72 26.34
N GLN A 308 -0.21 -9.01 26.64
CA GLN A 308 1.06 -9.61 27.06
C GLN A 308 2.11 -9.56 25.93
N SER A 309 1.73 -9.90 24.70
CA SER A 309 2.61 -9.81 23.52
C SER A 309 2.98 -8.36 23.20
N LEU A 310 1.99 -7.45 23.28
CA LEU A 310 2.19 -6.02 23.04
C LEU A 310 3.23 -5.42 23.99
N LEU A 311 3.09 -5.63 25.30
CA LEU A 311 4.00 -5.10 26.31
C LEU A 311 5.34 -5.85 26.37
N GLY A 312 5.30 -7.18 26.28
CA GLY A 312 6.47 -8.01 26.46
C GLY A 312 7.41 -8.05 25.26
N SER A 313 6.89 -7.87 24.04
CA SER A 313 7.65 -8.05 22.81
C SER A 313 7.46 -6.93 21.80
N ILE A 314 6.22 -6.62 21.39
CA ILE A 314 5.97 -5.79 20.21
C ILE A 314 6.40 -4.33 20.44
N ILE A 315 5.98 -3.71 21.54
CA ILE A 315 6.32 -2.32 21.87
C ILE A 315 7.84 -2.17 22.10
N PRO A 316 8.51 -3.03 22.89
CA PRO A 316 9.97 -3.01 22.99
C PRO A 316 10.68 -3.15 21.64
N LEU A 317 10.22 -4.06 20.77
CA LEU A 317 10.77 -4.24 19.42
C LEU A 317 10.57 -3.00 18.55
N ALA A 318 9.40 -2.37 18.62
CA ALA A 318 9.08 -1.14 17.90
C ALA A 318 9.98 0.04 18.31
N ARG A 319 10.48 0.08 19.55
CA ARG A 319 11.45 1.07 20.03
C ARG A 319 12.89 0.76 19.64
N SER A 320 13.20 -0.53 19.48
CA SER A 320 14.56 -1.00 19.21
C SER A 320 14.99 -0.80 17.75
N ASN A 321 16.28 -0.66 17.54
CA ASN A 321 16.86 -0.70 16.19
C ASN A 321 16.99 -2.16 15.73
N ARG A 322 16.76 -2.41 14.45
CA ARG A 322 16.89 -3.75 13.84
C ARG A 322 18.25 -3.89 13.17
N THR A 323 18.87 -5.06 13.25
CA THR A 323 20.10 -5.37 12.51
C THR A 323 19.79 -6.26 11.31
N ILE A 324 20.27 -5.88 10.12
CA ILE A 324 20.04 -6.62 8.86
C ILE A 324 21.39 -6.87 8.19
N GLY A 325 21.64 -8.10 7.75
CA GLY A 325 22.82 -8.45 6.97
C GLY A 325 22.65 -8.01 5.52
N VAL A 326 23.63 -7.27 5.00
CA VAL A 326 23.67 -6.74 3.64
C VAL A 326 24.94 -7.24 2.96
N ASP A 327 24.79 -7.75 1.74
CA ASP A 327 25.91 -8.24 0.96
C ASP A 327 26.58 -7.09 0.18
N VAL A 328 27.89 -6.92 0.35
CA VAL A 328 28.73 -5.91 -0.31
C VAL A 328 29.92 -6.57 -1.01
N PRO A 329 30.43 -5.99 -2.11
CA PRO A 329 31.67 -6.48 -2.73
C PRO A 329 32.87 -6.29 -1.79
N ASN A 330 33.75 -7.28 -1.75
CA ASN A 330 35.00 -7.20 -1.01
C ASN A 330 36.00 -6.33 -1.81
N LEU A 331 36.32 -5.14 -1.30
CA LEU A 331 37.24 -4.19 -1.93
C LEU A 331 38.72 -4.42 -1.55
N ALA A 332 39.05 -5.55 -0.90
CA ALA A 332 40.39 -5.85 -0.43
C ALA A 332 41.36 -6.18 -1.59
N SER A 333 42.21 -5.19 -1.90
CA SER A 333 43.56 -5.23 -2.49
C SER A 333 43.87 -6.24 -3.61
N THR A 334 44.19 -5.68 -4.78
CA THR A 334 45.04 -6.29 -5.80
C THR A 334 46.40 -6.70 -5.20
N SER A 335 46.60 -7.99 -4.98
CA SER A 335 47.92 -8.60 -4.99
C SER A 335 47.84 -9.81 -5.90
N ASP A 336 48.66 -9.77 -6.96
CA ASP A 336 48.86 -10.82 -7.95
C ASP A 336 48.78 -12.21 -7.32
N GLU A 337 47.80 -13.01 -7.72
CA GLU A 337 47.98 -14.44 -7.92
C GLU A 337 46.77 -15.00 -8.69
N MET A 338 47.07 -15.73 -9.77
CA MET A 338 46.08 -16.38 -10.60
C MET A 338 45.41 -17.50 -9.78
N GLN A 339 44.16 -17.31 -9.36
CA GLN A 339 43.32 -18.44 -8.99
C GLN A 339 41.85 -18.20 -9.34
N VAL A 340 41.39 -19.08 -10.22
CA VAL A 340 40.03 -19.19 -10.73
C VAL A 340 39.19 -19.83 -9.61
N ASP A 341 38.31 -19.04 -8.98
CA ASP A 341 36.99 -19.46 -8.49
C ASP A 341 36.19 -18.21 -8.05
N ASN A 342 35.20 -17.84 -8.87
CA ASN A 342 34.51 -16.54 -8.85
C ASN A 342 33.44 -16.40 -7.74
N THR A 343 33.59 -17.09 -6.61
CA THR A 343 32.57 -17.18 -5.54
C THR A 343 32.95 -16.50 -4.22
N SER A 344 34.16 -15.95 -4.08
CA SER A 344 34.69 -15.43 -2.80
C SER A 344 34.77 -13.90 -2.67
N LEU A 345 34.14 -13.13 -3.57
CA LEU A 345 34.27 -11.66 -3.62
C LEU A 345 33.15 -10.87 -2.89
N ILE A 346 32.27 -11.52 -2.14
CA ILE A 346 31.14 -10.86 -1.45
C ILE A 346 31.28 -11.06 0.06
N SER A 347 31.15 -9.98 0.84
CA SER A 347 31.08 -10.02 2.31
C SER A 347 29.70 -9.58 2.80
N SER A 348 29.21 -10.18 3.88
CA SER A 348 27.95 -9.77 4.51
C SER A 348 28.23 -8.86 5.69
N VAL A 349 27.67 -7.65 5.69
CA VAL A 349 27.87 -6.61 6.70
C VAL A 349 26.56 -6.37 7.44
N ALA A 350 26.63 -6.35 8.76
CA ALA A 350 25.48 -6.05 9.61
C ALA A 350 25.22 -4.53 9.61
N VAL A 351 24.02 -4.14 9.16
CA VAL A 351 23.56 -2.75 9.13
C VAL A 351 22.48 -2.54 10.18
N THR A 352 22.58 -1.44 10.92
CA THR A 352 21.56 -1.00 11.87
C THR A 352 20.50 -0.15 11.19
N VAL A 353 19.24 -0.55 11.35
CA VAL A 353 18.05 0.12 10.81
C VAL A 353 17.29 0.77 11.96
N VAL A 354 17.06 2.08 11.85
CA VAL A 354 16.37 2.88 12.85
C VAL A 354 14.85 2.72 12.70
N SER A 355 14.15 2.56 13.82
CA SER A 355 12.69 2.51 13.86
C SER A 355 12.06 3.92 13.89
N ASP A 356 10.94 4.08 13.19
CA ASP A 356 10.08 5.29 13.14
C ASP A 356 8.82 5.10 14.02
N GLY A 357 8.39 3.86 14.24
CA GLY A 357 7.18 3.56 15.02
C GLY A 357 6.55 2.20 14.74
N LEU A 358 5.26 2.12 15.06
CA LEU A 358 4.42 0.92 14.98
C LEU A 358 3.17 1.20 14.13
N LEU A 359 2.84 0.27 13.22
CA LEU A 359 1.56 0.27 12.52
C LEU A 359 0.66 -0.82 13.10
N LEU A 360 -0.63 -0.54 13.16
CA LEU A 360 -1.67 -1.51 13.46
C LEU A 360 -2.58 -1.61 12.25
N TYR A 361 -2.88 -2.83 11.81
CA TYR A 361 -3.80 -3.12 10.73
C TYR A 361 -4.97 -3.93 11.26
N VAL A 362 -6.19 -3.62 10.82
CA VAL A 362 -7.34 -4.50 11.07
C VAL A 362 -7.10 -5.83 10.34
N ALA A 363 -7.22 -6.94 11.05
CA ALA A 363 -6.88 -8.26 10.55
C ALA A 363 -7.73 -8.64 9.32
N GLU A 364 -9.05 -8.44 9.41
CA GLU A 364 -9.99 -8.79 8.34
C GLU A 364 -9.98 -7.80 7.15
N ALA A 365 -9.20 -6.71 7.22
CA ALA A 365 -9.20 -5.69 6.19
C ALA A 365 -8.42 -6.13 4.93
N CYS A 366 -8.98 -5.78 3.77
CA CYS A 366 -8.29 -5.75 2.50
C CYS A 366 -7.45 -4.48 2.39
N TYR A 367 -6.44 -4.50 1.53
CA TYR A 367 -5.67 -3.31 1.20
C TYR A 367 -6.51 -2.34 0.38
N GLU A 368 -6.50 -1.06 0.76
CA GLU A 368 -7.19 -0.01 0.01
C GLU A 368 -6.30 1.22 -0.20
N SER A 369 -6.30 1.75 -1.42
CA SER A 369 -5.53 2.94 -1.75
C SER A 369 -6.08 4.19 -1.04
N GLY A 370 -5.18 5.03 -0.53
CA GLY A 370 -5.52 6.27 0.16
C GLY A 370 -5.54 6.10 1.68
N THR A 371 -6.03 7.14 2.37
CA THR A 371 -6.12 7.12 3.84
C THR A 371 -7.25 6.20 4.28
N SER A 372 -6.94 5.29 5.21
CA SER A 372 -7.87 4.26 5.68
C SER A 372 -7.93 4.20 7.22
N PRO A 373 -9.13 4.16 7.82
CA PRO A 373 -9.32 3.93 9.26
C PRO A 373 -9.07 2.47 9.66
N LEU A 374 -8.88 1.57 8.68
CA LEU A 374 -8.53 0.16 8.88
C LEU A 374 -7.04 -0.06 9.15
N SER A 375 -6.26 1.03 9.21
CA SER A 375 -4.89 1.02 9.66
C SER A 375 -4.60 2.25 10.53
N SER A 376 -3.84 2.05 11.60
CA SER A 376 -3.51 3.08 12.58
C SER A 376 -2.00 3.18 12.75
N TRP A 377 -1.49 4.41 12.85
CA TRP A 377 -0.08 4.73 13.00
C TRP A 377 0.20 5.23 14.41
N ILE A 378 1.27 4.71 15.01
CA ILE A 378 1.75 5.07 16.33
C ILE A 378 3.24 5.41 16.20
N PRO A 379 3.61 6.69 16.02
CA PRO A 379 5.01 7.07 15.90
C PRO A 379 5.73 7.02 17.25
N LEU A 380 7.05 6.80 17.20
CA LEU A 380 7.89 6.91 18.40
C LEU A 380 7.89 8.31 18.99
N LYS A 381 7.83 9.34 18.14
CA LYS A 381 7.88 10.75 18.53
C LYS A 381 6.74 11.51 17.87
N SER A 382 6.19 12.49 18.58
CA SER A 382 5.20 13.41 18.01
C SER A 382 5.80 14.24 16.88
N TYR A 383 5.11 14.33 15.75
CA TYR A 383 5.51 15.21 14.64
C TYR A 383 4.93 16.61 14.87
N GLY A 384 5.51 17.38 15.80
CA GLY A 384 5.15 18.77 16.07
C GLY A 384 6.12 19.43 17.06
N ASP A 385 6.11 20.77 17.12
CA ASP A 385 6.85 21.56 18.13
C ASP A 385 6.17 21.46 19.51
N GLN A 386 6.03 20.23 20.01
CA GLN A 386 5.62 20.00 21.38
C GLN A 386 6.85 20.14 22.29
N PRO A 387 6.69 20.67 23.52
CA PRO A 387 7.80 20.79 24.45
C PRO A 387 8.47 19.42 24.68
N VAL A 388 9.79 19.45 24.88
CA VAL A 388 10.71 18.29 25.03
C VAL A 388 10.26 17.30 26.14
N GLN A 389 9.29 17.67 26.97
CA GLN A 389 8.74 16.88 28.07
C GLN A 389 7.41 16.17 27.74
N SER A 390 6.90 16.26 26.51
CA SER A 390 5.69 15.53 26.12
C SER A 390 5.96 14.03 25.96
N VAL A 391 5.12 13.21 26.58
CA VAL A 391 5.12 11.74 26.45
C VAL A 391 4.88 11.38 24.98
N GLY A 392 5.70 10.50 24.40
CA GLY A 392 5.59 10.14 22.99
C GLY A 392 4.32 9.33 22.71
N PRO A 393 3.77 9.32 21.47
CA PRO A 393 2.54 8.58 21.18
C PRO A 393 2.66 7.07 21.47
N LEU A 394 3.83 6.46 21.24
CA LEU A 394 4.05 5.06 21.61
C LEU A 394 4.09 4.86 23.15
N ASP A 395 4.60 5.84 23.91
CA ASP A 395 4.57 5.79 25.38
C ASP A 395 3.13 5.87 25.92
N THR A 396 2.30 6.73 25.32
CA THR A 396 0.87 6.83 25.63
C THR A 396 0.15 5.53 25.31
N PHE A 397 0.43 4.94 24.14
CA PHE A 397 -0.13 3.65 23.74
C PHE A 397 0.24 2.54 24.73
N GLU A 398 1.52 2.43 25.10
CA GLU A 398 2.01 1.46 26.09
C GLU A 398 1.28 1.59 27.43
N ARG A 399 1.07 2.83 27.89
CA ARG A 399 0.34 3.10 29.13
C ARG A 399 -1.11 2.61 29.06
N PHE A 400 -1.81 2.81 27.94
CA PHE A 400 -3.18 2.35 27.75
C PHE A 400 -3.29 0.83 27.65
N VAL A 401 -2.34 0.18 26.97
CA VAL A 401 -2.25 -1.28 26.95
C VAL A 401 -2.02 -1.87 28.35
N TYR A 402 -1.31 -1.15 29.23
CA TYR A 402 -1.03 -1.62 30.59
C TYR A 402 -2.23 -1.53 31.56
N PHE A 403 -3.13 -0.56 31.38
CA PHE A 403 -4.24 -0.32 32.33
C PHE A 403 -5.23 -1.50 32.49
N PRO A 404 -5.67 -2.19 31.41
CA PRO A 404 -6.55 -3.36 31.51
C PRO A 404 -5.95 -4.48 32.38
N ILE A 405 -4.64 -4.69 32.31
CA ILE A 405 -3.96 -5.75 33.06
C ILE A 405 -4.03 -5.49 34.57
N ILE A 406 -3.79 -4.24 34.99
CA ILE A 406 -3.89 -3.87 36.42
C ILE A 406 -5.32 -4.02 36.93
N ARG A 407 -6.34 -3.68 36.13
CA ARG A 407 -7.75 -3.82 36.55
C ARG A 407 -8.21 -5.27 36.70
N ALA A 408 -7.55 -6.19 36.00
CA ALA A 408 -7.84 -7.62 36.06
C ALA A 408 -7.02 -8.37 37.14
N SER A 409 -6.02 -7.71 37.74
CA SER A 409 -5.14 -8.23 38.81
C SER A 409 -5.65 -7.79 40.17
#